data_AF-A0A8J8BFU5-F1
#
_entry.id   AF-A0A8J8BFU5-F1
#
_cell.length_a   1.000
_cell.length_b   1.000
_cell.length_c   1.000
_cell.angle_alpha   90.00
_cell.angle_beta   90.00
_cell.angle_gamma   90.00
#
_symmetry.space_group_name_H-M   'P 1'
#
loop_
_entity.id
_entity.type
_entity.pdbx_description
1 polymer ?
#
loop_
_entity_poly.entity_id
_entity_poly.type
_entity_poly.pdbx_seq_one_letter_code
_entity_poly.pdbx_strand_id
1 'polypeptide(L)'
;MIGANGEPIRIAPPLWDAATRDALIAKTAPKRTGSRAPKGLQLCSGLAFCGVCGTRLYRTGTRAYGCTGRVMGLPGSAQCRPAPTMQVEEMDQRVTAFFLERFGMIDPMQRVFDPGTGHAARIAELEANRKRLRVDREAGLYDSPEDTAWYQGTYMRICGEITQLKTLPDRAAGWHWEKTGRTYAQRWAESPDNSGRRELLARYSVKIVLYPTGHRQGRLWIHTLDPITEAVAIGECERMDREQAEAAAELADLIARQEQPDPEELARMIEDEQEAADQAARQEDEEYEADQADTYEYVD
;
A
#
# COMPACT_ATOMS: atom_id res chain seq x y z
N MET A 1 -22.26 4.80 -8.37
CA MET A 1 -22.67 5.06 -9.76
C MET A 1 -23.78 4.09 -10.12
N ILE A 2 -24.88 4.58 -10.67
CA ILE A 2 -26.05 3.78 -11.05
C ILE A 2 -26.06 3.74 -12.59
N GLY A 3 -26.22 2.56 -13.17
CA GLY A 3 -26.29 2.37 -14.62
C GLY A 3 -27.59 2.91 -15.20
N ALA A 4 -27.67 3.00 -16.53
CA ALA A 4 -28.84 3.52 -17.24
C ALA A 4 -30.16 2.81 -16.88
N ASN A 5 -30.09 1.58 -16.35
CA ASN A 5 -31.23 0.76 -15.95
C ASN A 5 -31.55 0.82 -14.44
N GLY A 6 -30.91 1.71 -13.68
CA GLY A 6 -31.12 1.81 -12.23
C GLY A 6 -30.32 0.80 -11.40
N GLU A 7 -29.56 -0.09 -12.04
CA GLU A 7 -28.75 -1.11 -11.36
C GLU A 7 -27.34 -0.58 -11.01
N PRO A 8 -26.74 -1.01 -9.88
CA PRO A 8 -25.38 -0.63 -9.53
C PRO A 8 -24.37 -1.13 -10.56
N ILE A 9 -23.60 -0.22 -11.16
CA ILE A 9 -22.53 -0.60 -12.10
C ILE A 9 -21.44 -1.35 -11.33
N ARG A 10 -21.15 -2.58 -11.74
CA ARG A 10 -20.06 -3.39 -11.20
C ARG A 10 -18.78 -3.10 -11.99
N ILE A 11 -17.83 -2.41 -11.35
CA ILE A 11 -16.57 -1.99 -11.98
C ILE A 11 -15.51 -3.11 -11.93
N ALA A 12 -15.62 -4.04 -10.97
CA ALA A 12 -14.67 -5.15 -10.80
C ALA A 12 -15.36 -6.41 -10.27
N PRO A 13 -14.74 -7.59 -10.47
CA PRO A 13 -15.17 -8.82 -9.81
C PRO A 13 -15.21 -8.63 -8.28
N PRO A 14 -16.28 -9.09 -7.60
CA PRO A 14 -16.40 -8.88 -6.17
C PRO A 14 -15.40 -9.76 -5.42
N LEU A 15 -14.68 -9.17 -4.46
CA LEU A 15 -13.80 -9.89 -3.54
C LEU A 15 -14.55 -10.95 -2.72
N TRP A 16 -15.80 -10.66 -2.36
CA TRP A 16 -16.72 -11.57 -1.67
C TRP A 16 -18.12 -11.50 -2.29
N ASP A 17 -18.85 -12.59 -2.27
CA ASP A 17 -20.25 -12.63 -2.67
C ASP A 17 -21.11 -11.75 -1.74
N ALA A 18 -22.27 -11.32 -2.26
CA ALA A 18 -23.17 -10.43 -1.51
C ALA A 18 -23.65 -11.06 -0.20
N ALA A 19 -23.89 -12.38 -0.17
CA ALA A 19 -24.36 -13.06 1.03
C ALA A 19 -23.28 -13.09 2.12
N THR A 20 -22.01 -13.37 1.76
CA THR A 20 -20.89 -13.29 2.71
C THR A 20 -20.68 -11.87 3.24
N ARG A 21 -20.75 -10.85 2.37
CA ARG A 21 -20.67 -9.44 2.78
C ARG A 21 -21.77 -9.09 3.79
N ASP A 22 -23.02 -9.46 3.49
CA ASP A 22 -24.15 -9.10 4.34
C ASP A 22 -24.11 -9.86 5.68
N ALA A 23 -23.66 -11.12 5.67
CA ALA A 23 -23.39 -11.88 6.88
C ALA A 23 -22.27 -11.25 7.73
N LEU A 24 -21.22 -10.73 7.11
CA LEU A 24 -20.15 -10.00 7.80
C LEU A 24 -20.67 -8.70 8.40
N ILE A 25 -21.44 -7.90 7.65
CA ILE A 25 -22.07 -6.67 8.16
C ILE A 25 -22.95 -6.99 9.36
N ALA A 26 -23.79 -8.04 9.29
CA ALA A 26 -24.63 -8.46 10.40
C ALA A 26 -23.82 -8.93 11.62
N LYS A 27 -22.73 -9.67 11.41
CA LYS A 27 -21.87 -10.16 12.50
C LYS A 27 -21.00 -9.07 13.14
N THR A 28 -20.57 -8.10 12.35
CA THR A 28 -19.73 -6.96 12.80
C THR A 28 -20.55 -5.74 13.20
N ALA A 29 -21.87 -5.76 12.95
CA ALA A 29 -22.78 -4.74 13.43
C ALA A 29 -22.59 -4.54 14.94
N PRO A 30 -22.45 -3.30 15.40
CA PRO A 30 -22.18 -3.02 16.80
C PRO A 30 -23.33 -3.56 17.67
N LYS A 31 -23.04 -4.58 18.49
CA LYS A 31 -24.02 -5.27 19.36
C LYS A 31 -24.59 -4.39 20.49
N ARG A 32 -24.15 -3.14 20.64
CA ARG A 32 -24.65 -2.19 21.63
C ARG A 32 -24.91 -0.84 20.96
N THR A 33 -26.18 -0.51 20.78
CA THR A 33 -26.68 0.86 20.49
C THR A 33 -26.82 1.64 21.81
N GLY A 34 -25.74 1.71 22.58
CA GLY A 34 -25.69 2.49 23.81
C GLY A 34 -25.03 3.83 23.54
N SER A 35 -25.75 4.93 23.79
CA SER A 35 -25.20 6.29 23.90
C SER A 35 -24.28 6.39 25.11
N ARG A 36 -23.12 5.75 25.02
CA ARG A 36 -21.94 6.39 25.56
C ARG A 36 -21.26 6.97 24.35
N ALA A 37 -21.58 8.23 24.03
CA ALA A 37 -20.64 9.07 23.30
C ALA A 37 -19.26 8.72 23.89
N PRO A 38 -18.30 8.25 23.08
CA PRO A 38 -17.01 7.82 23.61
C PRO A 38 -16.54 8.95 24.51
N LYS A 39 -16.40 8.66 25.83
CA LYS A 39 -16.04 9.67 26.83
C LYS A 39 -14.92 10.47 26.22
N GLY A 40 -15.15 11.77 25.94
CA GLY A 40 -14.23 12.62 25.19
C GLY A 40 -12.82 12.33 25.66
N LEU A 41 -12.08 11.59 24.84
CA LEU A 41 -10.78 11.07 25.22
C LEU A 41 -9.90 12.29 25.41
N GLN A 42 -9.41 12.51 26.64
CA GLN A 42 -8.51 13.63 26.91
C GLN A 42 -7.22 13.43 26.11
N LEU A 43 -6.53 14.52 25.78
CA LEU A 43 -5.43 14.53 24.82
C LEU A 43 -4.38 13.46 25.14
N CYS A 44 -3.92 13.40 26.38
CA CYS A 44 -2.85 12.46 26.78
C CYS A 44 -3.34 11.05 27.14
N SER A 45 -4.65 10.76 27.11
CA SER A 45 -5.15 9.43 27.49
C SER A 45 -4.55 8.37 26.58
N GLY A 46 -4.04 7.26 27.08
CA GLY A 46 -3.42 6.27 26.18
C GLY A 46 -2.02 6.64 25.67
N LEU A 47 -1.54 7.87 25.78
CA LEU A 47 -0.16 8.23 25.40
C LEU A 47 0.76 8.38 26.62
N ALA A 48 0.15 8.53 27.80
CA ALA A 48 0.84 8.75 29.06
C ALA A 48 1.11 7.47 29.86
N PHE A 49 2.30 7.39 30.45
CA PHE A 49 2.82 6.26 31.21
C PHE A 49 3.40 6.73 32.56
N CYS A 50 3.34 5.85 33.54
CA CYS A 50 3.93 6.05 34.86
C CYS A 50 5.44 5.84 34.78
N GLY A 51 6.23 6.82 35.22
CA GLY A 51 7.69 6.71 35.31
C GLY A 51 8.19 5.75 36.40
N VAL A 52 7.33 5.31 37.32
CA VAL A 52 7.71 4.40 38.41
C VAL A 52 7.51 2.93 38.04
N CYS A 53 6.36 2.57 37.46
CA CYS A 53 6.01 1.17 37.15
C CYS A 53 5.77 0.91 35.65
N GLY A 54 5.94 1.92 34.79
CA GLY A 54 5.74 1.78 33.35
C GLY A 54 4.30 1.60 32.88
N THR A 55 3.34 1.46 33.80
CA THR A 55 1.91 1.28 33.45
C THR A 55 1.32 2.56 32.87
N ARG A 56 0.36 2.41 31.96
CA ARG A 56 -0.39 3.53 31.37
C ARG A 56 -1.12 4.34 32.43
N LEU A 57 -1.09 5.66 32.30
CA LEU A 57 -1.87 6.56 33.15
C LEU A 57 -3.31 6.61 32.67
N TYR A 58 -4.21 6.68 33.64
CA TYR A 58 -5.63 6.83 33.40
C TYR A 58 -6.12 8.13 34.02
N ARG A 59 -7.20 8.67 33.45
CA ARG A 59 -7.90 9.77 34.07
C ARG A 59 -8.47 9.31 35.40
N THR A 60 -7.97 9.88 36.48
CA THR A 60 -8.36 9.61 37.85
C THR A 60 -9.27 10.75 38.32
N GLY A 61 -10.54 10.44 38.61
CA GLY A 61 -11.56 11.47 38.86
C GLY A 61 -11.88 12.31 37.62
N THR A 62 -12.18 13.60 37.83
CA THR A 62 -12.55 14.52 36.74
C THR A 62 -11.40 15.37 36.23
N ARG A 63 -10.32 15.57 37.00
CA ARG A 63 -9.33 16.61 36.70
C ARG A 63 -7.88 16.14 36.58
N ALA A 64 -7.55 14.88 36.86
CA ALA A 64 -6.15 14.44 36.87
C ALA A 64 -5.88 13.18 36.04
N TYR A 65 -4.67 13.07 35.52
CA TYR A 65 -4.06 11.80 35.14
C TYR A 65 -3.33 11.21 36.34
N GLY A 66 -3.43 9.90 36.52
CA GLY A 66 -2.80 9.19 37.63
C GLY A 66 -2.49 7.75 37.30
N CYS A 67 -1.51 7.19 38.02
CA CYS A 67 -1.21 5.77 37.94
C CYS A 67 -2.24 4.97 38.75
N THR A 68 -3.01 4.12 38.07
CA THR A 68 -3.97 3.20 38.70
C THR A 68 -3.47 1.76 38.79
N GLY A 69 -2.25 1.46 38.32
CA GLY A 69 -1.76 0.09 38.22
C GLY A 69 -1.76 -0.66 39.55
N ARG A 70 -1.42 0.03 40.65
CA ARG A 70 -1.48 -0.53 42.01
C ARG A 70 -2.91 -0.81 42.47
N VAL A 71 -3.85 0.10 42.19
CA VAL A 71 -5.27 -0.05 42.57
C VAL A 71 -5.92 -1.18 41.77
N MET A 72 -5.50 -1.37 40.53
CA MET A 72 -5.94 -2.46 39.65
C MET A 72 -5.29 -3.80 39.97
N GLY A 73 -4.37 -3.88 40.94
CA GLY A 73 -3.70 -5.13 41.32
C GLY A 73 -2.73 -5.67 40.26
N LEU A 74 -2.18 -4.82 39.38
CA LEU A 74 -1.21 -5.27 38.38
C LEU A 74 0.10 -5.72 39.06
N PRO A 75 0.63 -6.92 38.77
CA PRO A 75 1.84 -7.44 39.40
C PRO A 75 3.04 -6.49 39.29
N GLY A 76 3.25 -5.90 38.10
CA GLY A 76 4.33 -4.94 37.84
C GLY A 76 4.18 -3.58 38.55
N SER A 77 3.04 -3.31 39.19
CA SER A 77 2.75 -2.04 39.86
C SER A 77 2.61 -2.17 41.38
N ALA A 78 2.83 -3.35 41.96
CA ALA A 78 2.66 -3.60 43.39
C ALA A 78 3.48 -2.62 44.27
N GLN A 79 4.67 -2.26 43.80
CA GLN A 79 5.62 -1.39 44.50
C GLN A 79 5.58 0.07 44.00
N CYS A 80 4.60 0.45 43.18
CA CYS A 80 4.49 1.80 42.62
C CYS A 80 4.15 2.84 43.72
N ARG A 81 5.19 3.44 44.34
CA ARG A 81 5.09 4.50 45.35
C ARG A 81 6.26 5.50 45.23
N PRO A 82 6.01 6.82 45.38
CA PRO A 82 4.69 7.47 45.29
C PRO A 82 4.12 7.35 43.87
N ALA A 83 2.79 7.21 43.76
CA ALA A 83 2.13 7.14 42.45
C ALA A 83 2.05 8.55 41.84
N PRO A 84 2.51 8.77 40.60
CA PRO A 84 2.47 10.08 39.98
C PRO A 84 1.03 10.47 39.62
N THR A 85 0.71 11.73 39.85
CA THR A 85 -0.54 12.37 39.41
C THR A 85 -0.24 13.76 38.86
N MET A 86 -1.02 14.25 37.90
CA MET A 86 -0.92 15.60 37.33
C MET A 86 -2.29 16.05 36.83
N GLN A 87 -2.60 17.35 36.92
CA GLN A 87 -3.86 17.88 36.38
C GLN A 87 -3.90 17.69 34.87
N VAL A 88 -5.08 17.40 34.33
CA VAL A 88 -5.31 17.14 32.91
C VAL A 88 -4.94 18.38 32.11
N GLU A 89 -5.38 19.55 32.55
CA GLU A 89 -5.13 20.82 31.88
C GLU A 89 -3.63 21.15 31.86
N GLU A 90 -2.93 20.94 32.98
CA GLU A 90 -1.48 21.19 33.07
C GLU A 90 -0.70 20.25 32.13
N MET A 91 -1.05 18.97 32.12
CA MET A 91 -0.39 17.97 31.30
C MET A 91 -0.64 18.20 29.81
N ASP A 92 -1.90 18.44 29.44
CA ASP A 92 -2.31 18.66 28.06
C ASP A 92 -1.68 19.96 27.51
N GLN A 93 -1.60 21.03 28.30
CA GLN A 93 -0.93 22.28 27.91
C GLN A 93 0.56 22.09 27.65
N ARG A 94 1.28 21.38 28.54
CA ARG A 94 2.72 21.14 28.37
C ARG A 94 3.02 20.28 27.14
N VAL A 95 2.21 19.24 26.92
CA VAL A 95 2.34 18.36 25.74
C VAL A 95 2.03 19.13 24.46
N THR A 96 0.99 19.97 24.49
CA THR A 96 0.63 20.84 23.35
C THR A 96 1.76 21.82 23.03
N ALA A 97 2.29 22.52 24.03
CA ALA A 97 3.39 23.48 23.84
C ALA A 97 4.63 22.80 23.26
N PHE A 98 5.05 21.67 23.84
CA PHE A 98 6.18 20.88 23.34
C PHE A 98 5.97 20.43 21.87
N PHE A 99 4.78 19.91 21.55
CA PHE A 99 4.49 19.41 20.21
C PHE A 99 4.50 20.54 19.17
N LEU A 100 3.89 21.68 19.48
CA LEU A 100 3.83 22.84 18.59
C LEU A 100 5.19 23.53 18.43
N GLU A 101 5.98 23.61 19.49
CA GLU A 101 7.35 24.17 19.43
C GLU A 101 8.25 23.31 18.54
N ARG A 102 8.16 21.98 18.67
CA ARG A 102 9.03 21.05 17.94
C ARG A 102 8.58 20.80 16.50
N PHE A 103 7.28 20.61 16.26
CA PHE A 103 6.74 20.17 14.97
C PHE A 103 5.79 21.17 14.31
N GLY A 104 5.37 22.21 15.02
CA GLY A 104 4.32 23.11 14.55
C GLY A 104 4.63 23.82 13.24
N MET A 105 5.91 24.07 12.94
CA MET A 105 6.36 24.73 11.71
C MET A 105 6.56 23.78 10.52
N ILE A 106 6.50 22.47 10.75
CA ILE A 106 6.73 21.48 9.68
C ILE A 106 5.47 21.39 8.81
N ASP A 107 5.66 21.49 7.50
CA ASP A 107 4.64 21.19 6.50
C ASP A 107 4.79 19.72 6.07
N PRO A 108 3.83 18.84 6.40
CA PRO A 108 3.94 17.43 6.06
C PRO A 108 3.83 17.20 4.55
N MET A 109 4.70 16.32 4.07
CA MET A 109 4.51 15.65 2.80
C MET A 109 3.40 14.61 2.93
N GLN A 110 2.46 14.63 2.00
CA GLN A 110 1.41 13.62 1.89
C GLN A 110 1.64 12.82 0.61
N ARG A 111 1.57 11.48 0.73
CA ARG A 111 1.61 10.60 -0.43
C ARG A 111 0.25 10.65 -1.12
N VAL A 112 0.20 11.28 -2.28
CA VAL A 112 -1.01 11.41 -3.11
C VAL A 112 -0.88 10.45 -4.29
N PHE A 113 -1.95 9.72 -4.56
CA PHE A 113 -2.03 8.87 -5.75
C PHE A 113 -2.44 9.75 -6.93
N ASP A 114 -1.55 9.93 -7.90
CA ASP A 114 -1.91 10.46 -9.20
C ASP A 114 -2.48 9.29 -10.03
N PRO A 115 -3.77 9.31 -10.40
CA PRO A 115 -4.32 8.29 -11.28
C PRO A 115 -3.69 8.29 -12.67
N GLY A 116 -2.87 9.30 -13.00
CA GLY A 116 -2.31 9.47 -14.33
C GLY A 116 -3.39 9.86 -15.34
N THR A 117 -2.98 10.05 -16.59
CA THR A 117 -3.90 10.37 -17.69
C THR A 117 -4.62 9.14 -18.24
N GLY A 118 -4.10 7.93 -17.97
CA GLY A 118 -4.71 6.67 -18.36
C GLY A 118 -4.82 6.47 -19.88
N HIS A 119 -4.10 7.27 -20.68
CA HIS A 119 -4.19 7.22 -22.13
C HIS A 119 -3.62 5.91 -22.67
N ALA A 120 -2.52 5.40 -22.08
CA ALA A 120 -1.97 4.08 -22.44
C ALA A 120 -3.00 2.94 -22.30
N ALA A 121 -3.74 2.89 -21.19
CA ALA A 121 -4.76 1.86 -20.97
C ALA A 121 -5.91 1.97 -21.99
N ARG A 122 -6.33 3.20 -22.29
CA ARG A 122 -7.37 3.45 -23.30
C ARG A 122 -6.91 3.11 -24.72
N ILE A 123 -5.65 3.41 -25.06
CA ILE A 123 -5.06 3.05 -26.35
C ILE A 123 -5.01 1.53 -26.50
N ALA A 124 -4.59 0.80 -25.47
CA ALA A 124 -4.55 -0.67 -25.50
C ALA A 124 -5.94 -1.28 -25.70
N GLU A 125 -6.97 -0.75 -25.06
CA GLU A 125 -8.36 -1.17 -25.26
C GLU A 125 -8.83 -0.93 -26.72
N LEU A 126 -8.55 0.25 -27.26
CA LEU A 126 -8.88 0.60 -28.65
C LEU A 126 -8.12 -0.25 -29.66
N GLU A 127 -6.85 -0.58 -29.40
CA GLU A 127 -6.03 -1.46 -30.23
C GLU A 127 -6.54 -2.91 -30.19
N ALA A 128 -6.97 -3.41 -29.03
CA ALA A 128 -7.62 -4.71 -28.89
C ALA A 128 -8.96 -4.77 -29.64
N ASN A 129 -9.79 -3.73 -29.54
CA ASN A 129 -11.04 -3.61 -30.29
C ASN A 129 -10.78 -3.57 -31.81
N ARG A 130 -9.75 -2.83 -32.25
CA ARG A 130 -9.32 -2.79 -33.66
C ARG A 130 -8.89 -4.18 -34.14
N LYS A 131 -8.14 -4.93 -33.32
CA LYS A 131 -7.71 -6.30 -33.64
C LYS A 131 -8.90 -7.24 -33.78
N ARG A 132 -9.87 -7.18 -32.84
CA ARG A 132 -11.09 -7.99 -32.89
C ARG A 132 -11.89 -7.71 -34.16
N LEU A 133 -12.11 -6.44 -34.51
CA LEU A 133 -12.83 -6.07 -35.73
C LEU A 133 -12.16 -6.59 -37.01
N ARG A 134 -10.81 -6.67 -37.04
CA ARG A 134 -10.10 -7.28 -38.18
C ARG A 134 -10.38 -8.77 -38.29
N VAL A 135 -10.30 -9.49 -37.18
CA VAL A 135 -10.59 -10.93 -37.13
C VAL A 135 -12.05 -11.20 -37.52
N ASP A 136 -12.99 -10.40 -37.02
CA ASP A 136 -14.42 -10.52 -37.37
C ASP A 136 -14.64 -10.30 -38.88
N ARG A 137 -13.91 -9.36 -39.49
CA ARG A 137 -13.95 -9.14 -40.94
C ARG A 137 -13.34 -10.29 -41.74
N GLU A 138 -12.22 -10.85 -41.28
CA GLU A 138 -11.59 -12.03 -41.91
C GLU A 138 -12.49 -13.27 -41.81
N ALA A 139 -13.33 -13.37 -40.77
CA ALA A 139 -14.33 -14.41 -40.60
C ALA A 139 -15.60 -14.22 -41.47
N GLY A 140 -15.67 -13.17 -42.29
CA GLY A 140 -16.80 -12.91 -43.21
C GLY A 140 -18.06 -12.33 -42.55
N LEU A 141 -17.98 -11.81 -41.32
CA LEU A 141 -19.16 -11.28 -40.62
C LEU A 141 -19.71 -9.97 -41.24
N TYR A 142 -18.98 -9.32 -42.13
CA TYR A 142 -19.29 -7.98 -42.65
C TYR A 142 -19.23 -7.90 -44.19
N ASP A 143 -19.68 -8.94 -44.88
CA ASP A 143 -19.57 -9.05 -46.35
C ASP A 143 -20.67 -8.30 -47.12
N SER A 144 -21.72 -7.82 -46.44
CA SER A 144 -22.75 -7.00 -47.09
C SER A 144 -22.22 -5.59 -47.41
N PRO A 145 -22.76 -4.90 -48.44
CA PRO A 145 -22.35 -3.54 -48.79
C PRO A 145 -22.57 -2.52 -47.65
N GLU A 146 -23.64 -2.70 -46.88
CA GLU A 146 -23.99 -1.84 -45.75
C GLU A 146 -23.04 -2.08 -44.57
N ASP A 147 -22.73 -3.34 -44.27
CA ASP A 147 -21.81 -3.73 -43.20
C ASP A 147 -20.37 -3.31 -43.50
N THR A 148 -19.96 -3.34 -44.78
CA THR A 148 -18.65 -2.85 -45.22
C THR A 148 -18.49 -1.36 -44.94
N ALA A 149 -19.51 -0.55 -45.23
CA ALA A 149 -19.49 0.89 -44.95
C ALA A 149 -19.45 1.17 -43.44
N TRP A 150 -20.22 0.41 -42.64
CA TRP A 150 -20.21 0.50 -41.18
C TRP A 150 -18.83 0.16 -40.59
N TYR A 151 -18.21 -0.93 -41.07
CA TYR A 151 -16.86 -1.33 -40.66
C TYR A 151 -15.84 -0.24 -40.94
N GLN A 152 -15.83 0.31 -42.15
CA GLN A 152 -14.87 1.36 -42.54
C GLN A 152 -15.02 2.60 -41.67
N GLY A 153 -16.25 3.06 -41.43
CA GLY A 153 -16.53 4.22 -40.56
C GLY A 153 -16.08 3.98 -39.12
N THR A 154 -16.41 2.82 -38.56
CA THR A 154 -16.02 2.45 -37.18
C THR A 154 -14.51 2.31 -37.05
N TYR A 155 -13.86 1.68 -38.03
CA TYR A 155 -12.41 1.48 -38.06
C TYR A 155 -11.65 2.81 -38.17
N MET A 156 -12.10 3.73 -39.03
CA MET A 156 -11.53 5.08 -39.14
C MET A 156 -11.68 5.86 -37.84
N ARG A 157 -12.84 5.79 -37.18
CA ARG A 157 -13.08 6.44 -35.88
C ARG A 157 -12.10 5.95 -34.81
N ILE A 158 -11.93 4.63 -34.68
CA ILE A 158 -10.99 4.04 -33.70
C ILE A 158 -9.55 4.48 -34.01
N CYS A 159 -9.14 4.49 -35.28
CA CYS A 159 -7.80 4.95 -35.67
C CYS A 159 -7.58 6.45 -35.36
N GLY A 160 -8.59 7.28 -35.59
CA GLY A 160 -8.56 8.70 -35.24
C GLY A 160 -8.44 8.91 -33.73
N GLU A 161 -9.21 8.18 -32.92
CA GLU A 161 -9.18 8.25 -31.46
C GLU A 161 -7.80 7.83 -30.91
N ILE A 162 -7.21 6.74 -31.42
CA ILE A 162 -5.85 6.31 -31.06
C ILE A 162 -4.82 7.40 -31.41
N THR A 163 -4.93 8.00 -32.61
CA THR A 163 -4.00 9.04 -33.06
C THR A 163 -4.08 10.27 -32.16
N GLN A 164 -5.30 10.71 -31.83
CA GLN A 164 -5.52 11.82 -30.91
C GLN A 164 -4.95 11.53 -29.51
N LEU A 165 -5.21 10.33 -28.96
CA LEU A 165 -4.70 9.96 -27.63
C LEU A 165 -3.17 9.87 -27.59
N LYS A 166 -2.52 9.45 -28.69
CA LYS A 166 -1.04 9.43 -28.81
C LYS A 166 -0.41 10.82 -28.87
N THR A 167 -1.16 11.86 -29.23
CA THR A 167 -0.66 13.25 -29.21
C THR A 167 -0.73 13.91 -27.84
N LEU A 168 -1.51 13.34 -26.91
CA LEU A 168 -1.63 13.87 -25.55
C LEU A 168 -0.46 13.37 -24.69
N PRO A 169 0.09 14.22 -23.80
CA PRO A 169 1.15 13.79 -22.89
C PRO A 169 0.62 12.71 -21.95
N ASP A 170 1.24 11.54 -21.97
CA ASP A 170 0.89 10.44 -21.07
C ASP A 170 1.68 10.53 -19.77
N ARG A 171 0.98 10.51 -18.64
CA ARG A 171 1.55 10.40 -17.29
C ARG A 171 1.11 9.07 -16.69
N ALA A 172 2.10 8.24 -16.37
CA ALA A 172 1.87 6.98 -15.68
C ALA A 172 1.23 7.22 -14.32
N ALA A 173 0.30 6.33 -13.93
CA ALA A 173 -0.26 6.33 -12.59
C ALA A 173 0.85 6.06 -11.57
N GLY A 174 0.90 6.85 -10.51
CA GLY A 174 2.01 6.81 -9.58
C GLY A 174 1.71 7.46 -8.24
N TRP A 175 2.42 7.01 -7.22
CA TRP A 175 2.44 7.69 -5.94
C TRP A 175 3.50 8.78 -6.00
N HIS A 176 3.12 10.01 -5.66
CA HIS A 176 4.07 11.09 -5.48
C HIS A 176 3.84 11.78 -4.14
N TRP A 177 4.91 12.40 -3.62
CA TRP A 177 4.86 13.19 -2.40
C TRP A 177 4.51 14.62 -2.75
N GLU A 178 3.41 15.12 -2.20
CA GLU A 178 2.98 16.51 -2.35
C GLU A 178 3.01 17.22 -1.00
N LYS A 179 3.44 18.48 -0.98
CA LYS A 179 3.35 19.32 0.23
C LYS A 179 1.88 19.59 0.53
N THR A 180 1.47 19.34 1.77
CA THR A 180 0.07 19.59 2.19
C THR A 180 -0.26 21.10 2.14
N GLY A 181 0.76 21.97 2.21
CA GLY A 181 0.59 23.42 2.24
C GLY A 181 -0.01 23.91 3.56
N ARG A 182 -0.03 23.04 4.58
CA ARG A 182 -0.60 23.32 5.91
C ARG A 182 0.29 22.76 6.98
N THR A 183 0.78 23.62 7.86
CA THR A 183 1.68 23.19 8.94
C THR A 183 0.94 22.41 10.02
N TYR A 184 1.67 21.64 10.82
CA TYR A 184 1.07 20.93 11.95
C TYR A 184 0.42 21.86 12.97
N ALA A 185 0.94 23.09 13.16
CA ALA A 185 0.30 24.08 14.02
C ALA A 185 -1.10 24.46 13.49
N GLN A 186 -1.26 24.62 12.18
CA GLN A 186 -2.56 24.89 11.56
C GLN A 186 -3.49 23.70 11.71
N ARG A 187 -3.04 22.47 11.41
CA ARG A 187 -3.84 21.25 11.59
C ARG A 187 -4.27 21.03 13.04
N TRP A 188 -3.41 21.39 14.00
CA TRP A 188 -3.70 21.31 15.43
C TRP A 188 -4.79 22.30 15.85
N ALA A 189 -4.74 23.54 15.33
CA ALA A 189 -5.73 24.58 15.59
C ALA A 189 -7.08 24.29 14.93
N GLU A 190 -7.07 23.75 13.70
CA GLU A 190 -8.28 23.35 12.95
C GLU A 190 -9.01 22.16 13.56
N SER A 191 -8.32 21.33 14.36
CA SER A 191 -8.92 20.17 15.03
C SER A 191 -9.71 20.61 16.29
N PRO A 192 -11.06 20.60 16.27
CA PRO A 192 -11.86 20.95 17.45
C PRO A 192 -11.80 19.86 18.54
N ASP A 193 -11.58 18.61 18.12
CA ASP A 193 -11.60 17.44 18.99
C ASP A 193 -10.20 16.95 19.37
N ASN A 194 -10.08 16.42 20.59
CA ASN A 194 -8.86 15.78 21.08
C ASN A 194 -8.51 14.51 20.29
N SER A 195 -9.46 13.88 19.58
CA SER A 195 -9.21 12.71 18.74
C SER A 195 -8.23 13.02 17.60
N GLY A 196 -8.45 14.09 16.85
CA GLY A 196 -7.56 14.51 15.75
C GLY A 196 -6.17 14.89 16.26
N ARG A 197 -6.09 15.63 17.36
CA ARG A 197 -4.82 15.99 18.01
C ARG A 197 -4.04 14.77 18.50
N ARG A 198 -4.72 13.75 19.02
CA ARG A 198 -4.11 12.48 19.41
C ARG A 198 -3.59 11.68 18.24
N GLU A 199 -4.29 11.69 17.12
CA GLU A 199 -3.81 11.03 15.91
C GLU A 199 -2.47 11.65 15.46
N LEU A 200 -2.36 12.99 15.53
CA LEU A 200 -1.10 13.68 15.28
C LEU A 200 0.00 13.23 16.27
N LEU A 201 -0.29 13.22 17.58
CA LEU A 201 0.67 12.74 18.59
C LEU A 201 1.06 11.26 18.39
N ALA A 202 0.11 10.41 17.99
CA ALA A 202 0.34 8.99 17.76
C ALA A 202 1.18 8.75 16.50
N ARG A 203 0.96 9.53 15.43
CA ARG A 203 1.76 9.47 14.19
C ARG A 203 3.24 9.70 14.48
N TYR A 204 3.55 10.61 15.39
CA TYR A 204 4.91 10.91 15.83
C TYR A 204 5.40 10.03 16.99
N SER A 205 4.67 8.96 17.30
CA SER A 205 4.99 8.04 18.38
C SER A 205 5.33 8.75 19.70
N VAL A 206 4.61 9.83 20.00
CA VAL A 206 4.83 10.63 21.21
C VAL A 206 4.46 9.78 22.43
N LYS A 207 5.46 9.50 23.27
CA LYS A 207 5.32 8.77 24.52
C LYS A 207 5.57 9.70 25.69
N ILE A 208 4.57 9.84 26.55
CA ILE A 208 4.65 10.75 27.70
C ILE A 208 4.89 9.93 28.96
N VAL A 209 5.90 10.27 29.74
CA VAL A 209 6.26 9.61 31.00
C VAL A 209 6.13 10.62 32.13
N LEU A 210 5.30 10.30 33.12
CA LEU A 210 5.06 11.14 34.29
C LEU A 210 5.73 10.54 35.53
N TYR A 211 6.62 11.31 36.14
CA TYR A 211 7.26 11.00 37.41
C TYR A 211 6.56 11.71 38.59
N PRO A 212 6.72 11.21 39.82
CA PRO A 212 6.20 11.88 41.01
C PRO A 212 6.87 13.24 41.25
N THR A 213 6.20 14.08 42.04
CA THR A 213 6.76 15.37 42.47
C THR A 213 8.08 15.16 43.21
N GLY A 214 9.10 15.97 42.91
CA GLY A 214 10.43 15.89 43.52
C GLY A 214 11.41 14.95 42.81
N HIS A 215 11.05 14.37 41.66
CA HIS A 215 11.99 13.61 40.84
C HIS A 215 13.13 14.51 40.32
N ARG A 216 14.39 14.08 40.50
CA ARG A 216 15.60 14.88 40.23
C ARG A 216 15.67 15.45 38.81
N GLN A 217 15.14 14.74 37.84
CA GLN A 217 15.25 15.09 36.43
C GLN A 217 13.96 15.69 35.85
N GLY A 218 13.07 16.19 36.72
CA GLY A 218 11.79 16.77 36.30
C GLY A 218 10.62 15.77 36.31
N ARG A 219 9.42 16.34 36.28
CA ARG A 219 8.14 15.63 36.52
C ARG A 219 7.53 15.02 35.26
N LEU A 220 7.71 15.66 34.11
CA LEU A 220 7.10 15.24 32.84
C LEU A 220 8.19 15.08 31.79
N TRP A 221 8.25 13.90 31.20
CA TRP A 221 9.18 13.55 30.15
C TRP A 221 8.38 13.22 28.89
N ILE A 222 8.72 13.85 27.78
CA ILE A 222 8.06 13.60 26.50
C ILE A 222 9.11 13.04 25.57
N HIS A 223 8.96 11.75 25.27
CA HIS A 223 9.77 11.08 24.27
C HIS A 223 9.05 11.15 22.93
N THR A 224 9.81 11.47 21.90
CA THR A 224 9.39 11.35 20.52
C THR A 224 10.40 10.45 19.83
N LEU A 225 9.96 9.58 18.93
CA LEU A 225 10.87 9.13 17.88
C LEU A 225 11.22 10.39 17.10
N ASP A 226 12.49 10.82 17.19
CA ASP A 226 12.91 12.11 16.68
C ASP A 226 12.72 12.13 15.16
N PRO A 227 11.81 12.93 14.61
CA PRO A 227 11.54 12.92 13.18
C PRO A 227 12.61 13.64 12.37
N ILE A 228 13.67 14.18 12.99
CA ILE A 228 14.91 14.45 12.26
C ILE A 228 15.51 13.14 11.77
N THR A 229 15.50 12.08 12.59
CA THR A 229 15.96 10.75 12.19
C THR A 229 15.05 10.17 11.12
N GLU A 230 13.73 10.41 11.20
CA GLU A 230 12.78 9.97 10.17
C GLU A 230 12.88 10.81 8.88
N ALA A 231 13.12 12.11 8.96
CA ALA A 231 13.36 12.96 7.79
C ALA A 231 14.72 12.68 7.13
N VAL A 232 15.75 12.35 7.92
CA VAL A 232 17.03 11.83 7.43
C VAL A 232 16.82 10.46 6.77
N ALA A 233 16.04 9.57 7.38
CA ALA A 233 15.70 8.28 6.78
C ALA A 233 14.86 8.42 5.51
N ILE A 234 13.91 9.37 5.44
CA ILE A 234 13.15 9.69 4.23
C ILE A 234 14.07 10.25 3.15
N GLY A 235 14.98 11.16 3.51
CA GLY A 235 16.00 11.67 2.58
C GLY A 235 16.97 10.58 2.09
N GLU A 236 17.31 9.62 2.95
CA GLU A 236 18.08 8.43 2.56
C GLU A 236 17.28 7.49 1.67
N CYS A 237 15.99 7.30 1.91
CA CYS A 237 15.11 6.55 1.02
C CYS A 237 14.97 7.24 -0.35
N GLU A 238 14.80 8.57 -0.41
CA GLU A 238 14.77 9.32 -1.68
C GLU A 238 16.08 9.20 -2.47
N ARG A 239 17.21 9.16 -1.76
CA ARG A 239 18.52 8.88 -2.35
C ARG A 239 18.60 7.44 -2.87
N MET A 240 18.17 6.45 -2.08
CA MET A 240 18.15 5.04 -2.49
C MET A 240 17.21 4.79 -3.68
N ASP A 241 16.03 5.41 -3.71
CA ASP A 241 15.07 5.30 -4.82
C ASP A 241 15.66 5.89 -6.11
N ARG A 242 16.40 7.01 -6.01
CA ARG A 242 17.11 7.60 -7.15
C ARG A 242 18.25 6.70 -7.63
N GLU A 243 19.05 6.18 -6.71
CA GLU A 243 20.14 5.23 -7.00
C GLU A 243 19.61 3.94 -7.65
N GLN A 244 18.48 3.42 -7.18
CA GLN A 244 17.82 2.26 -7.77
C GLN A 244 17.24 2.55 -9.17
N ALA A 245 16.66 3.73 -9.37
CA ALA A 245 16.16 4.14 -10.68
C ALA A 245 17.30 4.32 -11.70
N GLU A 246 18.43 4.90 -11.28
CA GLU A 246 19.65 5.02 -12.08
C GLU A 246 20.23 3.65 -12.41
N ALA A 247 20.36 2.75 -11.42
CA ALA A 247 20.83 1.38 -11.65
C ALA A 247 19.90 0.57 -12.55
N ALA A 248 18.58 0.75 -12.44
CA ALA A 248 17.61 0.10 -13.32
C ALA A 248 17.72 0.63 -14.77
N ALA A 249 17.96 1.92 -14.95
CA ALA A 249 18.19 2.50 -16.27
C ALA A 249 19.50 1.99 -16.90
N GLU A 250 20.57 1.87 -16.11
CA GLU A 250 21.85 1.32 -16.55
C GLU A 250 21.73 -0.16 -16.93
N LEU A 251 21.00 -0.96 -16.14
CA LEU A 251 20.70 -2.35 -16.47
C LEU A 251 19.86 -2.46 -17.75
N ALA A 252 18.87 -1.60 -17.95
CA ALA A 252 18.06 -1.59 -19.17
C ALA A 252 18.91 -1.25 -20.42
N ASP A 253 19.86 -0.32 -20.30
CA ASP A 253 20.80 0.02 -21.36
C ASP A 253 21.77 -1.15 -21.64
N LEU A 254 22.24 -1.85 -20.61
CA LEU A 254 23.05 -3.07 -20.77
C LEU A 254 22.28 -4.20 -21.45
N ILE A 255 21.01 -4.42 -21.07
CA ILE A 255 20.12 -5.39 -21.72
C ILE A 255 19.87 -5.00 -23.18
N ALA A 256 19.72 -3.71 -23.48
CA ALA A 256 19.55 -3.23 -24.85
C ALA A 256 20.83 -3.35 -25.70
N ARG A 257 22.01 -3.28 -25.06
CA ARG A 257 23.33 -3.44 -25.71
C ARG A 257 23.79 -4.89 -25.84
N GLN A 258 23.25 -5.81 -25.04
CA GLN A 258 23.37 -7.22 -25.37
C GLN A 258 22.61 -7.44 -26.67
N GLU A 259 23.36 -7.48 -27.77
CA GLU A 259 22.88 -7.98 -29.06
C GLU A 259 22.15 -9.29 -28.78
N GLN A 260 20.85 -9.30 -29.02
CA GLN A 260 20.10 -10.55 -29.02
C GLN A 260 20.80 -11.49 -30.00
N PRO A 261 21.09 -12.74 -29.62
CA PRO A 261 21.72 -13.68 -30.54
C PRO A 261 20.90 -13.71 -31.83
N ASP A 262 21.61 -13.68 -32.96
CA ASP A 262 20.98 -13.70 -34.28
C ASP A 262 19.94 -14.85 -34.30
N PRO A 263 18.67 -14.59 -34.65
CA PRO A 263 17.64 -15.63 -34.71
C PRO A 263 18.06 -16.89 -35.45
N GLU A 264 18.95 -16.77 -36.45
CA GLU A 264 19.50 -17.92 -37.17
C GLU A 264 20.49 -18.75 -36.35
N GLU A 265 21.26 -18.14 -35.46
CA GLU A 265 22.24 -18.82 -34.61
C GLU A 265 21.52 -19.56 -33.47
N LEU A 266 20.47 -18.95 -32.90
CA LEU A 266 19.61 -19.59 -31.91
C LEU A 266 18.85 -20.80 -32.50
N ALA A 267 18.39 -20.69 -33.75
CA ALA A 267 17.71 -21.80 -34.44
C ALA A 267 18.65 -23.01 -34.61
N ARG A 268 19.91 -22.78 -35.02
CA ARG A 268 20.90 -23.86 -35.17
C ARG A 268 21.20 -24.56 -33.84
N MET A 269 21.32 -23.80 -32.75
CA MET A 269 21.55 -24.40 -31.42
C MET A 269 20.39 -25.28 -30.97
N ILE A 270 19.14 -24.89 -31.26
CA ILE A 270 17.95 -25.68 -30.92
C ILE A 270 17.89 -26.95 -31.77
N GLU A 271 18.24 -26.88 -33.06
CA GLU A 271 18.30 -28.05 -33.95
C GLU A 271 19.36 -29.05 -33.47
N ASP A 272 20.58 -28.58 -33.14
CA ASP A 272 21.66 -29.44 -32.62
C ASP A 272 21.26 -30.14 -31.29
N GLU A 273 20.53 -29.44 -30.42
CA GLU A 273 20.08 -29.99 -29.14
C GLU A 273 18.94 -31.00 -29.31
N GLN A 274 18.03 -30.78 -30.27
CA GLN A 274 16.99 -31.74 -30.65
C GLN A 274 17.60 -33.00 -31.28
N GLU A 275 18.59 -32.85 -32.16
CA GLU A 275 19.29 -34.00 -32.73
C GLU A 275 20.03 -34.81 -31.67
N ALA A 276 20.65 -34.16 -30.68
CA ALA A 276 21.30 -34.84 -29.57
C ALA A 276 20.30 -35.60 -28.69
N ALA A 277 19.13 -35.02 -28.41
CA ALA A 277 18.05 -35.67 -27.66
C ALA A 277 17.47 -36.87 -28.41
N ASP A 278 17.25 -36.74 -29.72
CA ASP A 278 16.78 -37.82 -30.59
C ASP A 278 17.80 -38.97 -30.67
N GLN A 279 19.10 -38.66 -30.67
CA GLN A 279 20.16 -39.67 -30.62
C GLN A 279 20.20 -40.39 -29.27
N ALA A 280 20.04 -39.67 -28.16
CA ALA A 280 19.98 -40.28 -26.83
C ALA A 280 18.77 -41.21 -26.68
N ALA A 281 17.59 -40.81 -27.17
CA ALA A 281 16.39 -41.65 -27.14
C ALA A 281 16.56 -42.96 -27.94
N ARG A 282 17.22 -42.90 -29.11
CA ARG A 282 17.54 -44.12 -29.88
C ARG A 282 18.50 -45.04 -29.16
N GLN A 283 19.48 -44.50 -28.44
CA GLN A 283 20.42 -45.30 -27.65
C GLN A 283 19.71 -45.99 -26.48
N GLU A 284 18.79 -45.29 -25.80
CA GLU A 284 17.99 -45.88 -24.72
C GLU A 284 17.05 -46.98 -25.23
N ASP A 285 16.43 -46.80 -26.41
CA ASP A 285 15.59 -47.83 -27.04
C ASP A 285 16.41 -49.07 -27.45
N GLU A 286 17.62 -48.89 -28.00
CA GLU A 286 18.53 -49.99 -28.34
C GLU A 286 19.03 -50.74 -27.10
N GLU A 287 19.31 -50.03 -26.00
CA GLU A 287 19.72 -50.63 -24.72
C GLU A 287 18.57 -51.40 -24.07
N TYR A 288 17.33 -50.89 -24.15
CA TYR A 288 16.14 -51.59 -23.68
C TYR A 288 15.82 -52.87 -24.48
N GLU A 289 15.96 -52.85 -25.81
CA GLU A 289 15.77 -54.07 -26.63
C GLU A 289 16.86 -55.12 -26.36
N ALA A 290 18.10 -54.71 -26.08
CA ALA A 290 19.18 -55.62 -25.70
C ALA A 290 18.93 -56.31 -24.35
N ASP A 291 18.49 -55.56 -23.33
CA ASP A 291 18.10 -56.11 -22.03
C ASP A 291 16.89 -57.07 -22.14
N GLN A 292 15.95 -56.76 -23.04
CA GLN A 292 14.79 -57.62 -23.27
C GLN A 292 15.18 -58.94 -23.95
N ALA A 293 16.17 -58.94 -24.84
CA ALA A 293 16.68 -60.15 -25.50
C ALA A 293 17.38 -61.10 -24.51
N ASP A 294 18.19 -60.58 -23.57
CA ASP A 294 18.86 -61.38 -22.54
C ASP A 294 17.87 -61.99 -21.53
N THR A 295 16.71 -61.35 -21.33
CA THR A 295 15.68 -61.85 -20.41
C THR A 295 14.95 -63.10 -20.95
N TYR A 296 14.92 -63.30 -22.27
CA TYR A 296 14.25 -64.46 -22.90
C TYR A 296 15.15 -65.69 -23.12
N GLU A 297 16.45 -65.60 -22.82
CA GLU A 297 17.38 -66.75 -22.95
C GLU A 297 17.47 -67.63 -21.68
N TYR A 298 16.70 -67.32 -20.63
CA TYR A 298 16.69 -68.03 -19.34
C TYR A 298 15.40 -68.86 -19.08
N VAL A 299 14.70 -69.27 -20.15
CA VAL A 299 13.52 -70.14 -20.07
C VAL A 299 13.62 -71.26 -21.10
N ASP A 300 14.58 -72.17 -20.93
CA ASP A 300 14.58 -73.53 -21.47
C ASP A 300 15.42 -74.48 -20.59
#